data_AF-A0A5C5WC17-F1
#
_entry.id   AF-A0A5C5WC17-F1
#
_cell.length_a   1.000
_cell.length_b   1.000
_cell.length_c   1.000
_cell.angle_alpha   90.00
_cell.angle_beta   90.00
_cell.angle_gamma   90.00
#
_symmetry.space_group_name_H-M   'P 1'
#
loop_
_entity.id
_entity.type
_entity.pdbx_description
1 polymer ?
#
loop_
_entity_poly.entity_id
_entity_poly.type
_entity_poly.pdbx_seq_one_letter_code
_entity_poly.pdbx_strand_id
1 'polypeptide(L)'
;MLLVGDEVAAHVESAIARVETTPGYTWSARLHALEDCVATLPERSRELLAGRYEEGESAEAISARIGLQPATVRKQLQRLREALAECIGLRLRESTA
;
A
#
# COMPACT_ATOMS: atom_id res chain seq x y z
N MET A 1 -14.28 -23.77 0.05
CA MET A 1 -13.54 -23.67 1.33
C MET A 1 -12.31 -24.56 1.19
N LEU A 2 -11.18 -23.98 0.80
CA LEU A 2 -9.93 -24.74 0.62
C LEU A 2 -9.28 -24.91 1.99
N LEU A 3 -9.29 -26.14 2.51
CA LEU A 3 -8.46 -26.52 3.64
C LEU A 3 -7.06 -26.81 3.08
N VAL A 4 -6.15 -25.86 3.26
CA VAL A 4 -4.72 -26.13 3.08
C VAL A 4 -4.37 -27.15 4.17
N GLY A 5 -3.85 -28.32 3.79
CA GLY A 5 -3.43 -29.34 4.75
C GLY A 5 -2.37 -28.78 5.69
N ASP A 6 -2.41 -29.17 6.96
CA ASP A 6 -1.59 -28.61 8.05
C ASP A 6 -0.08 -28.64 7.74
N GLU A 7 0.37 -29.68 7.03
CA GLU A 7 1.75 -29.84 6.58
C GLU A 7 2.13 -28.81 5.50
N VAL A 8 1.21 -28.48 4.59
CA VAL A 8 1.42 -27.46 3.56
C VAL A 8 1.42 -26.06 4.19
N ALA A 9 0.54 -25.81 5.17
CA ALA A 9 0.51 -24.55 5.90
C ALA A 9 1.85 -24.30 6.62
N ALA A 10 2.36 -25.29 7.36
CA ALA A 10 3.66 -25.21 8.02
C ALA A 10 4.82 -24.98 7.04
N HIS A 11 4.76 -25.61 5.86
CA HIS A 11 5.80 -25.45 4.84
C HIS A 11 5.81 -24.04 4.23
N VAL A 12 4.62 -23.48 3.98
CA VAL A 12 4.47 -22.10 3.50
C VAL A 12 4.94 -21.11 4.58
N GLU A 13 4.57 -21.32 5.83
CA GLU A 13 4.96 -20.46 6.95
C GLU A 13 6.48 -20.45 7.15
N SER A 14 7.13 -21.61 7.08
CA SER A 14 8.58 -21.73 7.10
C SER A 14 9.25 -21.05 5.89
N ALA A 15 8.66 -21.17 4.70
CA ALA A 15 9.18 -20.52 3.51
C ALA A 15 9.09 -18.98 3.58
N ILE A 16 7.99 -18.43 4.11
CA ILE A 16 7.81 -17.00 4.33
C ILE A 16 8.83 -16.49 5.35
N ALA A 17 8.99 -17.17 6.49
CA ALA A 17 9.96 -16.77 7.53
C ALA A 17 11.41 -16.76 7.00
N ARG A 18 11.78 -17.67 6.10
CA ARG A 18 13.10 -17.69 5.43
C ARG A 18 13.29 -16.51 4.47
N VAL A 19 12.22 -16.13 3.78
CA VAL A 19 12.23 -14.99 2.86
C VAL A 19 12.36 -13.68 3.63
N GLU A 20 11.65 -13.54 4.76
CA GLU A 20 11.73 -12.37 5.64
C GLU A 20 13.09 -12.19 6.30
N THR A 21 13.80 -13.30 6.60
CA THR A 21 15.13 -13.28 7.22
C THR A 21 16.28 -13.10 6.22
N THR A 22 15.99 -13.02 4.92
CA THR A 22 17.01 -12.81 3.89
C THR A 22 17.47 -11.34 3.87
N PRO A 23 18.76 -11.04 4.09
CA PRO A 23 19.28 -9.68 3.99
C PRO A 23 19.03 -9.12 2.58
N GLY A 24 18.33 -8.00 2.48
CA GLY A 24 17.89 -7.43 1.21
C GLY A 24 16.44 -7.76 0.81
N TYR A 25 15.64 -8.38 1.68
CA TYR A 25 14.19 -8.51 1.48
C TYR A 25 13.50 -7.14 1.61
N THR A 26 13.59 -6.35 0.53
CA THR A 26 13.05 -4.99 0.45
C THR A 26 11.53 -4.93 0.53
N TRP A 27 10.81 -6.04 0.32
CA TRP A 27 9.35 -6.04 0.29
C TRP A 27 8.72 -5.72 1.65
N SER A 28 9.13 -6.40 2.73
CA SER A 28 8.61 -6.12 4.07
C SER A 28 8.96 -4.70 4.54
N ALA A 29 10.20 -4.26 4.31
CA ALA A 29 10.62 -2.89 4.62
C ALA A 29 9.83 -1.84 3.81
N ARG A 30 9.53 -2.15 2.54
CA ARG A 30 8.76 -1.26 1.66
C ARG A 30 7.28 -1.21 2.05
N LEU A 31 6.71 -2.33 2.51
CA LEU A 31 5.34 -2.39 3.01
C LEU A 31 5.20 -1.57 4.29
N HIS A 32 6.08 -1.77 5.28
CA HIS A 32 6.10 -0.95 6.50
C HIS A 32 6.28 0.54 6.18
N ALA A 33 7.21 0.87 5.27
CA ALA A 33 7.39 2.26 4.84
C ALA A 33 6.12 2.83 4.16
N LEU A 34 5.40 2.03 3.38
CA LEU A 34 4.14 2.44 2.75
C LEU A 34 3.06 2.69 3.81
N GLU A 35 2.89 1.77 4.78
CA GLU A 35 1.92 1.91 5.88
C GLU A 35 2.17 3.20 6.66
N ASP A 36 3.42 3.44 7.05
CA ASP A 36 3.86 4.66 7.71
C ASP A 36 3.58 5.91 6.86
N CYS A 37 3.84 5.86 5.56
CA CYS A 37 3.61 6.97 4.64
C CYS A 37 2.11 7.24 4.40
N VAL A 38 1.26 6.21 4.41
CA VAL A 38 -0.20 6.38 4.31
C VAL A 38 -0.76 6.96 5.61
N ALA A 39 -0.23 6.56 6.77
CA ALA A 39 -0.63 7.06 8.07
C ALA A 39 -0.40 8.58 8.24
N THR A 40 0.61 9.15 7.58
CA THR A 40 0.87 10.60 7.63
C THR A 40 -0.01 11.44 6.70
N LEU A 41 -0.75 10.82 5.78
CA LEU A 41 -1.59 11.56 4.83
C LEU A 41 -2.79 12.22 5.53
N PRO A 42 -3.29 13.36 5.01
CA PRO A 42 -4.58 13.90 5.45
C PRO A 42 -5.72 12.89 5.22
N GLU A 43 -6.76 12.94 6.05
CA GLU A 43 -7.91 12.01 5.99
C GLU A 43 -8.51 11.90 4.58
N ARG A 44 -8.79 13.04 3.94
CA ARG A 44 -9.35 13.09 2.58
C ARG A 44 -8.45 12.41 1.53
N SER A 45 -7.14 12.38 1.76
CA SER A 45 -6.19 11.69 0.88
C SER A 45 -6.24 10.18 1.09
N ARG A 46 -6.42 9.71 2.33
CA ARG A 46 -6.65 8.29 2.63
C ARG A 46 -7.96 7.80 2.02
N GLU A 47 -9.04 8.56 2.14
CA GLU A 47 -10.35 8.22 1.53
C GLU A 47 -10.27 8.02 0.00
N LEU A 48 -9.46 8.85 -0.68
CA LEU A 48 -9.21 8.71 -2.12
C LEU A 48 -8.45 7.42 -2.45
N LEU A 49 -7.45 7.08 -1.62
CA LEU A 49 -6.67 5.86 -1.80
C LEU A 49 -7.49 4.62 -1.51
N ALA A 50 -8.25 4.60 -0.42
CA ALA A 50 -9.13 3.48 -0.04
C ALA A 50 -10.16 3.19 -1.15
N GLY A 51 -10.86 4.23 -1.62
CA GLY A 51 -11.80 4.07 -2.74
C GLY A 51 -11.14 3.46 -3.97
N ARG A 52 -9.92 3.90 -4.32
CA ARG A 52 -9.25 3.37 -5.51
C ARG A 52 -8.63 1.99 -5.33
N TYR A 53 -8.02 1.69 -4.19
CA TYR A 53 -7.13 0.54 -4.00
C TYR A 53 -7.71 -0.57 -3.13
N GLU A 54 -8.60 -0.24 -2.20
CA GLU A 54 -9.29 -1.22 -1.36
C GLU A 54 -10.64 -1.60 -2.00
N GLU A 55 -11.40 -0.60 -2.44
CA GLU A 55 -12.76 -0.79 -2.97
C GLU A 55 -12.78 -0.98 -4.49
N GLY A 56 -11.67 -0.66 -5.18
CA GLY A 56 -11.55 -0.81 -6.64
C GLY A 56 -12.41 0.18 -7.44
N GLU A 57 -12.85 1.29 -6.83
CA GLU A 57 -13.68 2.30 -7.46
C GLU A 57 -12.98 3.00 -8.63
N SER A 58 -13.79 3.41 -9.62
CA SER A 58 -13.34 4.31 -10.68
C SER A 58 -13.22 5.75 -10.18
N ALA A 59 -12.51 6.60 -10.93
CA ALA A 59 -12.40 8.03 -10.57
C ALA A 59 -13.76 8.74 -10.61
N GLU A 60 -14.67 8.26 -11.46
CA GLU A 60 -16.05 8.73 -11.59
C GLU A 60 -16.90 8.34 -10.37
N ALA A 61 -16.77 7.11 -9.88
CA ALA A 61 -17.46 6.65 -8.67
C ALA A 61 -16.99 7.42 -7.43
N ILE A 62 -15.67 7.53 -7.26
CA ILE A 62 -15.06 8.34 -6.18
C ILE A 62 -15.55 9.80 -6.26
N SER A 63 -15.53 10.38 -7.47
CA SER A 63 -15.99 11.74 -7.75
C SER A 63 -17.43 11.98 -7.30
N ALA A 64 -18.35 11.07 -7.62
CA ALA A 64 -19.74 11.16 -7.22
C ALA A 64 -19.91 11.11 -5.68
N ARG A 65 -19.12 10.27 -5.00
CA ARG A 65 -19.17 10.10 -3.54
C ARG A 65 -18.67 11.32 -2.78
N ILE A 66 -17.57 11.96 -3.23
CA ILE A 66 -16.89 13.04 -2.48
C ILE A 66 -17.13 14.46 -3.03
N GLY A 67 -17.98 14.59 -4.05
CA GLY A 67 -18.39 15.87 -4.63
C GLY A 67 -17.28 16.62 -5.38
N LEU A 68 -16.33 15.90 -5.99
CA LEU A 68 -15.26 16.50 -6.80
C LEU A 68 -15.46 16.19 -8.29
N GLN A 69 -14.80 16.94 -9.17
CA GLN A 69 -14.77 16.59 -10.60
C GLN A 69 -13.88 15.36 -10.84
N PRO A 70 -14.23 14.43 -11.75
CA PRO A 70 -13.41 13.24 -12.03
C PRO A 70 -11.96 13.57 -12.41
N ALA A 71 -11.74 14.65 -13.17
CA ALA A 71 -10.40 15.12 -13.51
C ALA A 71 -9.59 15.54 -12.27
N THR A 72 -10.25 16.13 -11.27
CA THR A 72 -9.63 16.48 -9.99
C THR A 72 -9.26 15.23 -9.21
N VAL A 73 -10.13 14.22 -9.15
CA VAL A 73 -9.84 12.94 -8.50
C VAL A 73 -8.60 12.28 -9.12
N ARG A 74 -8.52 12.18 -10.45
CA ARG A 74 -7.35 11.60 -11.13
C ARG A 74 -6.06 12.36 -10.80
N LYS A 75 -6.10 13.70 -10.82
CA LYS A 75 -4.95 14.55 -10.51
C LYS A 75 -4.51 14.41 -9.05
N GLN A 76 -5.45 14.30 -8.11
CA GLN A 76 -5.14 14.07 -6.71
C GLN A 76 -4.53 12.69 -6.50
N LEU A 77 -5.10 11.63 -7.09
CA LEU A 77 -4.54 10.28 -7.04
C LEU A 77 -3.14 10.20 -7.63
N GLN A 78 -2.86 10.93 -8.71
CA GLN A 78 -1.51 11.02 -9.26
C GLN A 78 -0.53 11.63 -8.25
N ARG A 79 -0.86 12.80 -7.70
CA ARG A 79 -0.02 13.50 -6.72
C ARG A 79 0.22 12.66 -5.47
N LEU A 80 -0.79 11.92 -5.01
CA LEU A 80 -0.66 11.02 -3.87
C LEU A 80 0.32 9.88 -4.14
N ARG A 81 0.31 9.30 -5.36
CA ARG A 81 1.28 8.26 -5.73
C ARG A 81 2.71 8.80 -5.77
N GLU A 82 2.90 10.01 -6.30
CA GLU A 82 4.20 10.68 -6.34
C GLU A 82 4.72 10.93 -4.92
N ALA A 83 3.88 11.49 -4.04
CA ALA A 83 4.22 11.75 -2.64
C ALA A 83 4.53 10.46 -1.86
N LEU A 84 3.73 9.40 -2.05
CA LEU A 84 3.98 8.10 -1.42
C LEU A 84 5.29 7.49 -1.91
N ALA A 85 5.59 7.57 -3.21
CA ALA A 85 6.84 7.04 -3.76
C ALA A 85 8.08 7.75 -3.18
N GLU A 86 8.02 9.07 -3.04
CA GLU A 86 9.07 9.87 -2.41
C GLU A 86 9.24 9.51 -0.92
N CYS A 87 8.13 9.47 -0.17
CA CYS A 87 8.13 9.14 1.25
C CYS A 87 8.70 7.73 1.52
N ILE A 88 8.27 6.73 0.75
CA ILE A 88 8.79 5.36 0.84
C ILE A 88 10.29 5.35 0.53
N GLY A 89 10.72 6.07 -0.50
CA GLY A 89 12.13 6.17 -0.86
C GLY A 89 12.99 6.77 0.26
N LEU A 90 12.50 7.77 0.97
CA LEU A 90 13.17 8.37 2.13
C LEU A 90 13.31 7.36 3.28
N ARG A 91 12.20 6.74 3.71
CA ARG A 91 12.19 5.77 4.81
C ARG A 91 13.05 4.54 4.55
N LEU A 92 13.06 4.06 3.31
CA LEU A 92 13.91 2.92 2.94
C LEU A 92 15.40 3.27 3.03
N ARG A 93 15.81 4.51 2.75
CA ARG A 93 17.20 4.95 2.94
C ARG A 93 17.56 5.06 4.42
N GLU A 94 16.64 5.55 5.24
CA GLU A 94 16.82 5.66 6.70
C GLU A 94 16.91 4.29 7.39
N SER A 95 16.17 3.29 6.91
CA SER A 95 16.17 1.92 7.47
C SER A 95 17.41 1.10 7.07
N THR A 96 18.21 1.57 6.12
CA THR A 96 19.45 0.91 5.65
C THR A 96 20.73 1.53 6.22
N ALA A 97 20.62 2.54 7.09
CA ALA A 97 21.73 3.23 7.74
C ALA A 97 21.86 2.77 9.21
#